data_AF-A0A507AVW0-F1
#
_entry.id   AF-A0A507AVW0-F1
#
_cell.length_a   1.000
_cell.length_b   1.000
_cell.length_c   1.000
_cell.angle_alpha   90.00
_cell.angle_beta   90.00
_cell.angle_gamma   90.00
#
_symmetry.space_group_name_H-M   'P 1'
#
loop_
_entity.id
_entity.type
_entity.pdbx_description
1 polymer ?
#
loop_
_entity_poly.entity_id
_entity_poly.type
_entity_poly.pdbx_seq_one_letter_code
_entity_poly.pdbx_strand_id
1 'polypeptide(L)'
;MADSNDDQQWDSDGNSEPVFPLISPSQVLDLSQLPKAQAVDELIHHVFCQQEEIIDEGGAYLEFSGLSQDVVERFYPQQCGVRDHATYFGEESGGRLFIKMAGPVHRMATRAIMDELWDGLVGMGLDGEIKRTLNDRFHGNGSAVKQPDDALVPTKVRASSNSFPTLVVEAGGSQFPERMRQERGDVRTLILIKMDDKCPLGTIQLEVWSHGVQHPQEAKIQLVKPEDCPTLDDTGLNPSLWECSGQVPLRIAFKDVFLRDAEGPREHDLELTGDTLVAMATKFWIKRLLVRRRVEVYTEAYQHSAPLYREARQRAAKACDELRKRNMERRKELSKEAREMAQQGTEQEAEKWLRKQYADLGEAERQERLRIFHEAAEEARQPRKEALGRVWEIEVRIMAALAKKE
;
A
#
# COMPACT_ATOMS: atom_id res chain seq x y z
N MET A 1 24.65 9.28 -57.91
CA MET A 1 23.33 8.64 -57.95
C MET A 1 23.06 8.23 -56.51
N ALA A 2 22.66 9.19 -55.68
CA ALA A 2 21.32 9.77 -55.51
C ALA A 2 20.43 8.86 -54.64
N ASP A 3 19.76 9.54 -53.71
CA ASP A 3 18.73 9.12 -52.75
C ASP A 3 19.21 8.54 -51.41
N SER A 4 18.72 8.99 -50.26
CA SER A 4 17.97 10.20 -49.87
C SER A 4 17.92 10.16 -48.33
N ASN A 5 18.35 11.23 -47.68
CA ASN A 5 18.17 11.43 -46.24
C ASN A 5 16.68 11.62 -45.93
N ASP A 6 16.11 10.72 -45.13
CA ASP A 6 14.92 11.00 -44.33
C ASP A 6 15.34 11.11 -42.86
N ASP A 7 15.89 12.26 -42.51
CA ASP A 7 15.96 12.73 -41.13
C ASP A 7 14.54 13.14 -40.72
N GLN A 8 13.78 12.22 -40.12
CA GLN A 8 12.57 12.60 -39.39
C GLN A 8 12.99 13.33 -38.12
N GLN A 9 13.01 14.65 -38.24
CA GLN A 9 13.10 15.59 -37.15
C GLN A 9 11.83 15.44 -36.31
N TRP A 10 11.95 14.83 -35.14
CA TRP A 10 10.87 14.77 -34.16
C TRP A 10 10.71 16.17 -33.56
N ASP A 11 9.56 16.78 -33.82
CA ASP A 11 9.16 18.04 -33.19
C ASP A 11 9.14 17.87 -31.66
N SER A 12 10.13 18.47 -31.02
CA SER A 12 10.25 18.60 -29.58
C SER A 12 9.42 19.78 -29.09
N ASP A 13 8.10 19.74 -29.27
CA ASP A 13 7.21 20.69 -28.61
C ASP A 13 6.91 20.20 -27.18
N GLY A 14 7.53 20.90 -26.24
CA GLY A 14 7.42 20.68 -24.80
C GLY A 14 6.06 21.11 -24.23
N ASN A 15 5.82 20.65 -23.00
CA ASN A 15 4.63 20.85 -22.16
C ASN A 15 3.38 20.01 -22.49
N SER A 16 3.54 18.72 -22.73
CA SER A 16 2.48 17.77 -22.37
C SER A 16 2.57 17.49 -20.86
N GLU A 17 1.58 17.93 -20.09
CA GLU A 17 1.42 17.47 -18.70
C GLU A 17 1.39 15.94 -18.67
N PRO A 18 2.00 15.28 -17.66
CA PRO A 18 1.95 13.84 -17.54
C PRO A 18 0.49 13.39 -17.33
N VAL A 19 -0.13 12.87 -18.38
CA VAL A 19 -1.50 12.35 -18.35
C VAL A 19 -1.47 10.93 -17.78
N PHE A 20 -1.71 10.81 -16.47
CA PHE A 20 -1.91 9.53 -15.80
C PHE A 20 -3.26 8.90 -16.18
N PRO A 21 -3.39 7.56 -16.17
CA PRO A 21 -4.63 6.92 -16.54
C PRO A 21 -5.78 7.34 -15.62
N LEU A 22 -6.91 7.69 -16.24
CA LEU A 22 -8.17 8.00 -15.57
C LEU A 22 -8.68 6.74 -14.84
N ILE A 23 -8.23 6.57 -13.62
CA ILE A 23 -8.82 5.70 -12.60
C ILE A 23 -10.14 6.37 -12.14
N SER A 24 -11.13 5.58 -11.70
CA SER A 24 -12.35 6.10 -11.02
C SER A 24 -11.99 7.31 -10.16
N PRO A 25 -12.72 8.44 -10.23
CA PRO A 25 -12.28 9.74 -9.73
C PRO A 25 -11.86 9.62 -8.28
N SER A 26 -10.56 9.46 -8.04
CA SER A 26 -9.97 9.52 -6.72
C SER A 26 -10.27 10.93 -6.22
N GLN A 27 -10.86 11.04 -5.03
CA GLN A 27 -11.03 12.35 -4.40
C GLN A 27 -9.64 12.96 -4.24
N VAL A 28 -9.35 13.99 -5.03
CA VAL A 28 -8.12 14.77 -4.87
C VAL A 28 -8.27 15.57 -3.59
N LEU A 29 -7.43 15.29 -2.60
CA LEU A 29 -7.44 16.02 -1.33
C LEU A 29 -6.43 17.18 -1.41
N ASP A 30 -6.93 18.40 -1.56
CA ASP A 30 -6.11 19.61 -1.54
C ASP A 30 -5.79 20.02 -0.09
N LEU A 31 -4.50 20.00 0.25
CA LEU A 31 -4.01 20.36 1.58
C LEU A 31 -3.32 21.74 1.62
N SER A 32 -3.43 22.54 0.56
CA SER A 32 -2.77 23.85 0.43
C SER A 32 -3.14 24.86 1.53
N GLN A 33 -4.35 24.73 2.10
CA GLN A 33 -4.87 25.64 3.11
C GLN A 33 -4.47 25.24 4.55
N LEU A 34 -3.89 24.07 4.75
CA LEU A 34 -3.52 23.60 6.08
C LEU A 34 -2.10 24.04 6.45
N PRO A 35 -1.86 24.45 7.71
CA PRO A 35 -0.51 24.56 8.25
C PRO A 35 0.26 23.25 8.04
N LYS A 36 1.56 23.33 7.71
CA LYS A 36 2.39 22.16 7.36
C LYS A 36 2.27 20.97 8.31
N ALA A 37 2.27 21.21 9.62
CA ALA A 37 2.12 20.15 10.62
C ALA A 37 0.75 19.45 10.53
N GLN A 38 -0.32 20.23 10.33
CA GLN A 38 -1.68 19.69 10.16
C GLN A 38 -1.83 18.95 8.83
N ALA A 39 -1.19 19.44 7.75
CA ALA A 39 -1.19 18.74 6.46
C ALA A 39 -0.54 17.34 6.56
N VAL A 40 0.57 17.20 7.31
CA VAL A 40 1.18 15.89 7.58
C VAL A 40 0.21 14.97 8.33
N ASP A 41 -0.41 15.47 9.41
CA ASP A 41 -1.35 14.68 10.21
C ASP A 41 -2.57 14.24 9.40
N GLU A 42 -3.13 15.14 8.58
CA GLU A 42 -4.28 14.85 7.73
C GLU A 42 -3.93 13.82 6.64
N LEU A 43 -2.76 13.96 6.02
CA LEU A 43 -2.29 13.01 5.01
C LEU A 43 -2.07 11.62 5.62
N ILE A 44 -1.47 11.53 6.81
CA ILE A 44 -1.33 10.28 7.57
C ILE A 44 -2.69 9.68 7.89
N HIS A 45 -3.62 10.50 8.39
CA HIS A 45 -4.95 10.05 8.76
C HIS A 45 -5.71 9.51 7.56
N HIS A 46 -5.71 10.24 6.44
CA HIS A 46 -6.41 9.85 5.23
C HIS A 46 -5.84 8.57 4.62
N VAL A 47 -4.51 8.46 4.51
CA VAL A 47 -3.86 7.22 4.06
C VAL A 47 -4.26 6.08 4.96
N PHE A 48 -4.20 6.24 6.30
CA PHE A 48 -4.56 5.20 7.26
C PHE A 48 -6.01 4.73 7.10
N CYS A 49 -6.97 5.66 7.08
CA CYS A 49 -8.38 5.34 6.87
C CYS A 49 -8.62 4.62 5.55
N GLN A 50 -7.99 5.09 4.48
CA GLN A 50 -8.11 4.48 3.16
C GLN A 50 -7.43 3.11 3.08
N GLN A 51 -6.34 2.84 3.81
CA GLN A 51 -5.78 1.46 3.86
C GLN A 51 -6.77 0.47 4.48
N GLU A 52 -7.60 0.93 5.42
CA GLU A 52 -8.63 0.11 6.07
C GLU A 52 -9.87 -0.08 5.18
N GLU A 53 -10.15 0.86 4.27
CA GLU A 53 -11.28 0.77 3.32
C GLU A 53 -10.92 0.03 2.01
N ILE A 54 -9.71 0.23 1.47
CA ILE A 54 -9.21 -0.32 0.18
C ILE A 54 -8.79 -1.80 0.30
N ILE A 55 -9.51 -2.54 1.13
CA ILE A 55 -9.13 -3.91 1.43
C ILE A 55 -9.61 -4.89 0.33
N ASP A 56 -10.67 -4.54 -0.40
CA ASP A 56 -11.24 -5.35 -1.49
C ASP A 56 -11.01 -4.78 -2.89
N GLU A 57 -10.98 -3.45 -3.05
CA GLU A 57 -10.80 -2.79 -4.35
C GLU A 57 -9.30 -2.63 -4.65
N GLY A 58 -8.70 -3.61 -5.33
CA GLY A 58 -7.29 -3.54 -5.70
C GLY A 58 -6.99 -2.34 -6.62
N GLY A 59 -5.91 -1.61 -6.35
CA GLY A 59 -5.32 -0.66 -7.30
C GLY A 59 -5.85 0.78 -7.22
N ALA A 60 -6.45 1.19 -6.11
CA ALA A 60 -6.79 2.59 -5.90
C ALA A 60 -5.53 3.45 -5.75
N TYR A 61 -5.61 4.69 -6.23
CA TYR A 61 -4.59 5.70 -5.98
C TYR A 61 -5.22 6.79 -5.10
N LEU A 62 -4.51 7.21 -4.07
CA LEU A 62 -4.82 8.42 -3.34
C LEU A 62 -4.04 9.55 -3.98
N GLU A 63 -4.72 10.64 -4.30
CA GLU A 63 -4.09 11.84 -4.83
C GLU A 63 -4.25 12.98 -3.83
N PHE A 64 -3.13 13.58 -3.47
CA PHE A 64 -3.06 14.78 -2.66
C PHE A 64 -2.45 15.91 -3.49
N SER A 65 -2.89 17.14 -3.28
CA SER A 65 -2.34 18.33 -3.95
C SER A 65 -2.02 19.44 -2.94
N GLY A 66 -1.28 20.45 -3.38
CA GLY A 66 -0.91 21.59 -2.54
C GLY A 66 0.18 21.27 -1.51
N LEU A 67 0.95 20.19 -1.70
CA LEU A 67 1.97 19.76 -0.75
C LEU A 67 3.32 20.41 -1.04
N SER A 68 3.90 21.04 -0.03
CA SER A 68 5.31 21.44 -0.06
C SER A 68 6.23 20.24 0.11
N GLN A 69 7.46 20.32 -0.42
CA GLN A 69 8.47 19.26 -0.26
C GLN A 69 8.71 18.88 1.22
N ASP A 70 8.74 19.86 2.12
CA ASP A 70 8.91 19.67 3.58
C ASP A 70 7.78 18.84 4.22
N VAL A 71 6.54 18.95 3.71
CA VAL A 71 5.41 18.12 4.20
C VAL A 71 5.63 16.66 3.78
N VAL A 72 6.03 16.43 2.54
CA VAL A 72 6.26 15.09 1.98
C VAL A 72 7.45 14.41 2.66
N GLU A 73 8.55 15.15 2.87
CA GLU A 73 9.74 14.64 3.59
C GLU A 73 9.45 14.28 5.04
N ARG A 74 8.53 14.99 5.72
CA ARG A 74 8.08 14.64 7.08
C ARG A 74 7.09 13.49 7.12
N PHE A 75 6.30 13.31 6.07
CA PHE A 75 5.37 12.20 5.93
C PHE A 75 6.12 10.87 5.77
N TYR A 76 7.14 10.81 4.90
CA TYR A 76 7.80 9.55 4.56
C TYR A 76 8.32 8.74 5.76
N PRO A 77 9.04 9.30 6.75
CA PRO A 77 9.50 8.56 7.95
C PRO A 77 8.40 7.98 8.81
N GLN A 78 7.19 8.53 8.75
CA GLN A 78 6.09 8.13 9.63
C GLN A 78 5.29 6.96 9.06
N GLN A 79 5.47 6.62 7.78
CA GLN A 79 4.78 5.51 7.13
C GLN A 79 5.73 4.36 6.81
N CYS A 80 5.79 3.38 7.71
CA CYS A 80 6.41 2.09 7.42
C CYS A 80 5.55 1.34 6.39
N GLY A 81 6.05 1.21 5.16
CA GLY A 81 5.42 0.40 4.11
C GLY A 81 4.69 1.17 3.00
N VAL A 82 4.45 2.47 3.14
CA VAL A 82 3.86 3.30 2.06
C VAL A 82 4.92 3.99 1.21
N ARG A 83 6.16 4.13 1.72
CA ARG A 83 7.28 4.78 1.03
C ARG A 83 7.47 4.27 -0.39
N ASP A 84 7.42 2.96 -0.57
CA ASP A 84 7.66 2.33 -1.85
C ASP A 84 6.53 2.58 -2.84
N HIS A 85 5.38 3.08 -2.41
CA HIS A 85 4.18 3.24 -3.23
C HIS A 85 3.79 4.71 -3.45
N ALA A 86 4.64 5.66 -3.05
CA ALA A 86 4.32 7.08 -3.09
C ALA A 86 5.22 7.87 -4.06
N THR A 87 4.61 8.55 -5.03
CA THR A 87 5.28 9.36 -6.05
C THR A 87 4.89 10.82 -5.89
N TYR A 88 5.87 11.67 -5.59
CA TYR A 88 5.70 13.11 -5.45
C TYR A 88 6.14 13.84 -6.72
N PHE A 89 5.28 14.74 -7.19
CA PHE A 89 5.55 15.71 -8.24
C PHE A 89 5.65 17.07 -7.54
N GLY A 90 6.76 17.76 -7.74
CA GLY A 90 7.18 18.93 -6.97
C GLY A 90 6.17 20.07 -6.96
N GLU A 91 6.49 21.14 -6.22
CA GLU A 91 5.63 22.31 -6.07
C GLU A 91 5.28 22.95 -7.43
N GLU A 92 6.16 22.84 -8.43
CA GLU A 92 5.93 23.27 -9.81
C GLU A 92 4.79 22.53 -10.50
N SER A 93 4.50 21.30 -10.07
CA SER A 93 3.37 20.48 -10.54
C SER A 93 2.16 20.60 -9.61
N GLY A 94 2.09 21.65 -8.80
CA GLY A 94 1.04 21.85 -7.80
C GLY A 94 1.25 21.03 -6.52
N GLY A 95 2.45 20.48 -6.29
CA GLY A 95 2.78 19.71 -5.10
C GLY A 95 1.91 18.45 -4.98
N ARG A 96 1.88 17.64 -6.03
CA ARG A 96 1.00 16.46 -6.13
C ARG A 96 1.68 15.22 -5.59
N LEU A 97 1.03 14.49 -4.70
CA LEU A 97 1.49 13.19 -4.21
C LEU A 97 0.48 12.12 -4.58
N PHE A 98 0.94 11.11 -5.29
CA PHE A 98 0.17 9.91 -5.62
C PHE A 98 0.63 8.77 -4.73
N ILE A 99 -0.30 8.09 -4.07
CA ILE A 99 -0.02 6.91 -3.25
C ILE A 99 -0.79 5.73 -3.83
N LYS A 100 -0.06 4.73 -4.35
CA LYS A 100 -0.61 3.47 -4.85
C LYS A 100 -1.04 2.61 -3.66
N MET A 101 -2.33 2.32 -3.57
CA MET A 101 -2.92 1.50 -2.51
C MET A 101 -3.14 0.08 -3.03
N ALA A 102 -2.05 -0.69 -3.10
CA ALA A 102 -2.16 -2.10 -3.40
C ALA A 102 -2.81 -2.82 -2.21
N GLY A 103 -4.03 -3.35 -2.40
CA GLY A 103 -4.69 -4.17 -1.39
C GLY A 103 -3.92 -5.47 -1.10
N PRO A 104 -4.10 -6.10 0.08
CA PRO A 104 -3.44 -7.37 0.40
C PRO A 104 -3.74 -8.50 -0.60
N VAL A 105 -4.96 -8.48 -1.15
CA VAL A 105 -5.48 -9.43 -2.15
C VAL A 105 -4.72 -9.30 -3.47
N HIS A 106 -4.55 -8.06 -3.93
CA HIS A 106 -3.77 -7.72 -5.11
C HIS A 106 -2.30 -8.14 -4.97
N ARG A 107 -1.63 -7.79 -3.86
CA ARG A 107 -0.24 -8.22 -3.62
C ARG A 107 -0.09 -9.75 -3.61
N MET A 108 -1.08 -10.46 -3.06
CA MET A 108 -1.08 -11.92 -3.06
C MET A 108 -1.19 -12.48 -4.48
N ALA A 109 -2.05 -11.91 -5.33
CA ALA A 109 -2.22 -12.35 -6.70
C ALA A 109 -0.91 -12.23 -7.51
N THR A 110 -0.30 -11.04 -7.49
CA THR A 110 0.99 -10.78 -8.15
C THR A 110 2.08 -11.71 -7.63
N ARG A 111 2.18 -11.83 -6.31
CA ARG A 111 3.18 -12.71 -5.67
C ARG A 111 2.98 -14.17 -6.06
N ALA A 112 1.76 -14.68 -6.07
CA ALA A 112 1.49 -16.08 -6.39
C ALA A 112 1.90 -16.44 -7.82
N ILE A 113 1.64 -15.56 -8.80
CA ILE A 113 2.13 -15.76 -10.19
C ILE A 113 3.65 -15.72 -10.20
N MET A 114 4.24 -14.73 -9.52
CA MET A 114 5.67 -14.52 -9.62
C MET A 114 6.46 -15.64 -8.93
N ASP A 115 5.95 -16.18 -7.82
CA ASP A 115 6.56 -17.31 -7.11
C ASP A 115 6.52 -18.57 -8.02
N GLU A 116 5.43 -18.82 -8.74
CA GLU A 116 5.35 -19.93 -9.71
C GLU A 116 6.34 -19.76 -10.88
N LEU A 117 6.40 -18.55 -11.47
CA LEU A 117 7.36 -18.26 -12.53
C LEU A 117 8.79 -18.44 -12.03
N TRP A 118 9.06 -17.97 -10.81
CA TRP A 118 10.36 -18.10 -10.18
C TRP A 118 10.75 -19.56 -9.94
N ASP A 119 9.83 -20.40 -9.45
CA ASP A 119 10.07 -21.83 -9.25
C ASP A 119 10.38 -22.54 -10.57
N GLY A 120 9.69 -22.17 -11.66
CA GLY A 120 10.00 -22.63 -13.01
C GLY A 120 11.43 -22.28 -13.43
N LEU A 121 11.85 -21.03 -13.18
CA LEU A 121 13.21 -20.55 -13.49
C LEU A 121 14.29 -21.22 -12.64
N VAL A 122 14.02 -21.46 -11.36
CA VAL A 122 14.90 -22.23 -10.45
C VAL A 122 15.04 -23.66 -10.96
N GLY A 123 13.94 -24.28 -11.40
CA GLY A 123 13.96 -25.62 -12.00
C GLY A 123 14.83 -25.72 -13.26
N MET A 124 14.94 -24.62 -14.02
CA MET A 124 15.85 -24.51 -15.17
C MET A 124 17.31 -24.22 -14.77
N GLY A 125 17.58 -23.82 -13.52
CA GLY A 125 18.90 -23.41 -13.05
C GLY A 125 19.29 -21.98 -13.45
N LEU A 126 18.31 -21.09 -13.58
CA LEU A 126 18.48 -19.73 -14.10
C LEU A 126 18.32 -18.61 -13.06
N ASP A 127 18.24 -18.97 -11.78
CA ASP A 127 18.09 -18.03 -10.66
C ASP A 127 19.24 -17.02 -10.56
N GLY A 128 20.44 -17.38 -11.04
CA GLY A 128 21.58 -16.46 -11.14
C GLY A 128 21.57 -15.55 -12.38
N GLU A 129 20.70 -15.80 -13.36
CA GLU A 129 20.63 -15.06 -14.64
C GLU A 129 19.51 -14.02 -14.69
N ILE A 130 18.71 -13.94 -13.63
CA ILE A 130 17.52 -13.10 -13.58
C ILE A 130 17.34 -12.50 -12.18
N LYS A 131 16.92 -11.23 -12.13
CA LYS A 131 16.64 -10.49 -10.91
C LYS A 131 15.14 -10.20 -10.86
N ARG A 132 14.51 -10.54 -9.74
CA ARG A 132 13.18 -10.03 -9.37
C ARG A 132 13.32 -8.63 -8.82
N THR A 133 12.58 -7.67 -9.37
CA THR A 133 12.73 -6.26 -9.02
C THR A 133 11.70 -5.73 -8.06
N LEU A 134 10.61 -6.47 -7.79
CA LEU A 134 9.56 -6.06 -6.85
C LEU A 134 9.10 -4.62 -7.17
N ASN A 135 9.29 -3.70 -6.22
CA ASN A 135 8.89 -2.29 -6.27
C ASN A 135 9.93 -1.35 -6.90
N ASP A 136 10.94 -1.86 -7.61
CA ASP A 136 11.92 -0.99 -8.28
C ASP A 136 11.21 -0.03 -9.28
N ARG A 137 11.74 1.19 -9.38
CA ARG A 137 11.26 2.23 -10.28
C ARG A 137 12.05 2.23 -11.58
N PHE A 138 11.35 2.33 -12.70
CA PHE A 138 11.94 2.35 -14.04
C PHE A 138 11.63 3.67 -14.73
N HIS A 139 12.69 4.34 -15.18
CA HIS A 139 12.60 5.62 -15.89
C HIS A 139 12.41 5.36 -17.38
N GLY A 140 11.23 5.69 -17.92
CA GLY A 140 10.93 5.57 -19.35
C GLY A 140 11.69 6.56 -20.22
N ASN A 141 11.46 6.48 -21.53
CA ASN A 141 11.81 7.56 -22.44
C ASN A 141 10.94 8.77 -22.06
N GLY A 142 11.45 9.66 -21.20
CA GLY A 142 10.74 10.84 -20.69
C GLY A 142 10.90 11.03 -19.17
N SER A 143 10.07 11.88 -18.57
CA SER A 143 10.03 12.14 -17.13
C SER A 143 9.17 11.12 -16.36
N ALA A 144 8.46 10.22 -17.06
CA ALA A 144 7.58 9.25 -16.44
C ALA A 144 8.37 8.13 -15.75
N VAL A 145 8.17 8.00 -14.44
CA VAL A 145 8.67 6.90 -13.63
C VAL A 145 7.57 5.86 -13.51
N LYS A 146 7.85 4.63 -13.95
CA LYS A 146 6.92 3.50 -13.88
C LYS A 146 7.35 2.55 -12.76
N GLN A 147 6.38 1.99 -12.07
CA GLN A 147 6.61 1.04 -10.99
C GLN A 147 5.63 -0.12 -11.13
N PRO A 148 6.08 -1.26 -11.70
CA PRO A 148 5.24 -2.44 -11.80
C PRO A 148 4.97 -3.02 -10.41
N ASP A 149 3.93 -3.86 -10.30
CA ASP A 149 3.70 -4.62 -9.07
C ASP A 149 4.81 -5.64 -8.81
N ASP A 150 5.27 -6.29 -9.88
CA ASP A 150 6.47 -7.11 -9.85
C ASP A 150 7.04 -7.26 -11.26
N ALA A 151 8.31 -7.61 -11.35
CA ALA A 151 9.00 -7.71 -12.62
C ALA A 151 10.25 -8.59 -12.56
N LEU A 152 10.66 -9.06 -13.73
CA LEU A 152 11.90 -9.80 -13.92
C LEU A 152 12.82 -9.06 -14.89
N VAL A 153 14.10 -8.98 -14.54
CA VAL A 153 15.17 -8.36 -15.33
C VAL A 153 16.29 -9.38 -15.54
N PRO A 154 16.67 -9.72 -16.79
CA PRO A 154 17.82 -10.60 -17.04
C PRO A 154 19.12 -9.87 -16.69
N THR A 155 20.01 -10.52 -15.94
CA THR A 155 21.23 -9.91 -15.41
C THR A 155 22.43 -10.00 -16.37
N LYS A 156 22.48 -11.03 -17.23
CA LYS A 156 23.64 -11.30 -18.10
C LYS A 156 23.66 -10.51 -19.41
N VAL A 157 22.50 -10.24 -20.00
CA VAL A 157 22.40 -9.70 -21.38
C VAL A 157 22.39 -8.17 -21.42
N ARG A 158 22.19 -7.48 -20.28
CA ARG A 158 22.06 -6.03 -20.22
C ARG A 158 23.25 -5.38 -19.51
N ALA A 159 24.17 -4.80 -20.29
CA ALA A 159 25.31 -4.05 -19.78
C ALA A 159 25.02 -2.55 -19.55
N SER A 160 23.84 -2.03 -19.96
CA SER A 160 23.49 -0.61 -19.84
C SER A 160 22.55 -0.32 -18.67
N SER A 161 22.65 0.91 -18.13
CA SER A 161 22.00 1.38 -16.90
C SER A 161 20.47 1.57 -16.98
N ASN A 162 19.84 1.37 -18.13
CA ASN A 162 18.39 1.56 -18.34
C ASN A 162 17.68 0.20 -18.42
N SER A 163 17.94 -0.70 -17.48
CA SER A 163 17.44 -2.08 -17.50
C SER A 163 15.95 -2.15 -17.15
N PHE A 164 15.09 -1.76 -18.09
CA PHE A 164 13.66 -2.07 -18.05
C PHE A 164 13.46 -3.58 -17.86
N PRO A 165 12.44 -4.02 -17.09
CA PRO A 165 12.12 -5.42 -16.98
C PRO A 165 11.68 -5.98 -18.33
N THR A 166 12.01 -7.25 -18.58
CA THR A 166 11.55 -7.97 -19.77
C THR A 166 10.17 -8.57 -19.54
N LEU A 167 9.89 -9.00 -18.31
CA LEU A 167 8.59 -9.50 -17.88
C LEU A 167 8.06 -8.62 -16.76
N VAL A 168 6.82 -8.16 -16.92
CA VAL A 168 6.08 -7.37 -15.92
C VAL A 168 4.82 -8.13 -15.53
N VAL A 169 4.51 -8.15 -14.24
CA VAL A 169 3.24 -8.63 -13.70
C VAL A 169 2.52 -7.45 -13.08
N GLU A 170 1.27 -7.26 -13.46
CA GLU A 170 0.38 -6.26 -12.85
C GLU A 170 -0.92 -6.94 -12.42
N ALA A 171 -1.39 -6.61 -11.23
CA ALA A 171 -2.72 -6.97 -10.78
C ALA A 171 -3.60 -5.71 -10.78
N GLY A 172 -4.90 -5.86 -11.02
CA GLY A 172 -5.79 -4.71 -10.97
C GLY A 172 -7.23 -5.01 -11.36
N GLY A 173 -8.08 -4.00 -11.18
CA GLY A 173 -9.43 -4.02 -11.71
C GLY A 173 -9.43 -4.01 -13.25
N SER A 174 -10.62 -4.19 -13.83
CA SER A 174 -10.84 -4.33 -15.28
C SER A 174 -10.44 -3.11 -16.14
N GLN A 175 -9.97 -2.01 -15.55
CA GLN A 175 -9.67 -0.74 -16.22
C GLN A 175 -8.17 -0.59 -16.56
N PHE A 176 -7.55 -1.62 -17.14
CA PHE A 176 -6.17 -1.49 -17.62
C PHE A 176 -6.13 -0.69 -18.93
N PRO A 177 -5.44 0.47 -19.00
CA PRO A 177 -5.47 1.32 -20.19
C PRO A 177 -4.71 0.71 -21.35
N GLU A 178 -5.26 0.79 -22.57
CA GLU A 178 -4.58 0.41 -23.81
C GLU A 178 -3.22 1.10 -23.99
N ARG A 179 -3.02 2.27 -23.35
CA ARG A 179 -1.75 3.02 -23.38
C ARG A 179 -0.56 2.27 -22.79
N MET A 180 -0.75 1.38 -21.81
CA MET A 180 0.35 0.51 -21.34
C MET A 180 0.83 -0.46 -22.43
N ARG A 181 0.08 -0.63 -23.53
CA ARG A 181 0.52 -1.42 -24.69
C ARG A 181 1.51 -0.67 -25.58
N GLN A 182 1.43 0.65 -25.64
CA GLN A 182 2.20 1.48 -26.58
C GLN A 182 3.56 1.93 -26.00
N GLU A 183 3.66 2.12 -24.69
CA GLU A 183 4.86 2.65 -24.02
C GLU A 183 5.63 1.57 -23.23
N ARG A 184 5.93 0.45 -23.88
CA ARG A 184 6.49 -0.73 -23.21
C ARG A 184 7.99 -0.69 -22.99
N GLY A 185 8.73 0.29 -23.54
CA GLY A 185 10.20 0.27 -23.48
C GLY A 185 10.71 -1.11 -23.93
N ASP A 186 11.52 -1.76 -23.08
CA ASP A 186 12.02 -3.12 -23.34
C ASP A 186 11.16 -4.26 -22.75
N VAL A 187 9.95 -3.97 -22.25
CA VAL A 187 9.03 -5.00 -21.75
C VAL A 187 8.59 -5.88 -22.92
N ARG A 188 8.98 -7.15 -22.87
CA ARG A 188 8.65 -8.16 -23.87
C ARG A 188 7.38 -8.91 -23.52
N THR A 189 7.14 -9.15 -22.24
CA THR A 189 5.96 -9.85 -21.73
C THR A 189 5.28 -9.05 -20.63
N LEU A 190 3.96 -8.90 -20.70
CA LEU A 190 3.13 -8.34 -19.66
C LEU A 190 2.06 -9.35 -19.25
N ILE A 191 2.02 -9.70 -17.97
CA ILE A 191 0.97 -10.54 -17.38
C ILE A 191 0.02 -9.62 -16.62
N LEU A 192 -1.25 -9.60 -17.02
CA LEU A 192 -2.30 -8.86 -16.33
C LEU A 192 -3.18 -9.83 -15.55
N ILE A 193 -3.38 -9.54 -14.26
CA ILE A 193 -4.29 -10.27 -13.38
C ILE A 193 -5.50 -9.38 -13.11
N LYS A 194 -6.61 -9.72 -13.75
CA LYS A 194 -7.89 -9.03 -13.59
C LYS A 194 -8.72 -9.78 -12.56
N MET A 195 -9.12 -9.08 -11.51
CA MET A 195 -9.94 -9.64 -10.43
C MET A 195 -11.30 -8.95 -10.46
N ASP A 196 -12.36 -9.74 -10.57
CA ASP A 196 -13.72 -9.20 -10.41
C ASP A 196 -14.03 -9.09 -8.91
N ASP A 197 -13.98 -7.87 -8.41
CA ASP A 197 -14.31 -7.50 -7.04
C ASP A 197 -15.82 -7.59 -6.77
N LYS A 198 -16.65 -7.39 -7.80
CA LYS A 198 -18.12 -7.43 -7.73
C LYS A 198 -18.68 -8.84 -7.83
N CYS A 199 -17.94 -9.79 -8.40
CA CYS A 199 -18.37 -11.18 -8.48
C CYS A 199 -18.26 -11.88 -7.11
N PRO A 200 -19.38 -12.29 -6.48
CA PRO A 200 -19.34 -13.02 -5.21
C PRO A 200 -18.74 -14.42 -5.37
N LEU A 201 -18.73 -14.96 -6.59
CA LEU A 201 -18.18 -16.26 -6.93
C LEU A 201 -16.72 -16.18 -7.40
N GLY A 202 -16.01 -15.08 -7.14
CA GLY A 202 -14.56 -14.99 -7.40
C GLY A 202 -14.14 -15.35 -8.82
N THR A 203 -14.07 -14.35 -9.70
CA THR A 203 -13.50 -14.54 -11.04
C THR A 203 -12.11 -13.92 -11.10
N ILE A 204 -11.15 -14.70 -11.58
CA ILE A 204 -9.80 -14.24 -11.94
C ILE A 204 -9.62 -14.45 -13.43
N GLN A 205 -9.25 -13.40 -14.15
CA GLN A 205 -8.87 -13.48 -15.55
C GLN A 205 -7.40 -13.11 -15.66
N LEU A 206 -6.64 -13.93 -16.37
CA LEU A 206 -5.25 -13.67 -16.71
C LEU A 206 -5.14 -13.34 -18.19
N GLU A 207 -4.31 -12.36 -18.51
CA GLU A 207 -3.91 -12.06 -19.87
C GLU A 207 -2.38 -12.05 -19.98
N VAL A 208 -1.83 -12.81 -20.93
CA VAL A 208 -0.41 -12.77 -21.25
C VAL A 208 -0.24 -12.06 -22.59
N TRP A 209 0.37 -10.88 -22.53
CA TRP A 209 0.67 -10.05 -23.68
C TRP A 209 2.14 -10.19 -24.04
N SER A 210 2.42 -10.77 -25.20
CA SER A 210 3.78 -10.86 -25.75
C SER A 210 4.05 -9.71 -26.72
N HIS A 211 5.32 -9.40 -26.95
CA HIS A 211 5.74 -8.31 -27.83
C HIS A 211 5.28 -8.58 -29.27
N GLY A 212 4.66 -7.56 -29.90
CA GLY A 212 4.17 -7.66 -31.28
C GLY A 212 2.87 -8.44 -31.47
N VAL A 213 2.26 -8.96 -30.40
CA VAL A 213 0.99 -9.71 -30.51
C VAL A 213 -0.21 -8.77 -30.35
N GLN A 214 -1.21 -8.92 -31.23
CA GLN A 214 -2.44 -8.09 -31.23
C GLN A 214 -3.45 -8.50 -30.15
N HIS A 215 -3.54 -9.78 -29.83
CA HIS A 215 -4.46 -10.33 -28.85
C HIS A 215 -3.69 -11.14 -27.79
N PRO A 216 -4.03 -11.01 -26.50
CA PRO A 216 -3.33 -11.75 -25.46
C PRO A 216 -3.73 -13.23 -25.49
N GLN A 217 -2.91 -14.04 -24.84
CA GLN A 217 -3.39 -15.34 -24.36
C GLN A 217 -4.24 -15.10 -23.13
N GLU A 218 -5.43 -15.68 -23.07
CA GLU A 218 -6.38 -15.43 -21.99
C GLU A 218 -6.75 -16.72 -21.27
N ALA A 219 -6.73 -16.70 -19.95
CA ALA A 219 -7.31 -17.75 -19.12
C ALA A 219 -8.28 -17.13 -18.12
N LYS A 220 -9.40 -17.82 -17.88
CA LYS A 220 -10.40 -17.43 -16.89
C LYS A 220 -10.57 -18.56 -15.88
N ILE A 221 -10.43 -18.21 -14.61
CA ILE A 221 -10.61 -19.09 -13.47
C ILE A 221 -11.81 -18.58 -12.68
N GLN A 222 -12.79 -19.44 -12.47
CA GLN A 222 -14.05 -19.06 -11.83
C GLN A 222 -14.44 -20.12 -10.80
N LEU A 223 -14.85 -19.68 -9.61
CA LEU A 223 -15.41 -20.60 -8.63
C LEU A 223 -16.83 -20.97 -9.05
N VAL A 224 -17.08 -22.27 -9.17
CA VAL A 224 -18.40 -22.82 -9.43
C VAL A 224 -19.12 -22.95 -8.09
N LYS A 225 -20.33 -22.39 -8.00
CA LYS A 225 -21.18 -22.61 -6.83
C LYS A 225 -21.81 -24.00 -6.92
N PRO A 226 -21.58 -24.93 -5.98
CA PRO A 226 -22.40 -26.12 -5.90
C PRO A 226 -23.84 -25.71 -5.56
N GLU A 227 -24.82 -26.28 -6.26
CA GLU A 227 -26.26 -25.98 -6.02
C GLU A 227 -26.65 -26.21 -4.55
N ASP A 228 -26.02 -27.18 -3.89
CA ASP A 228 -26.30 -27.59 -2.52
C ASP A 228 -25.39 -26.97 -1.45
N CYS A 229 -24.53 -26.00 -1.77
CA CYS A 229 -23.64 -25.41 -0.76
C CYS A 229 -24.23 -24.13 -0.14
N PRO A 230 -24.64 -24.16 1.15
CA PRO A 230 -25.39 -23.07 1.77
C PRO A 230 -24.55 -21.84 2.12
N THR A 231 -23.21 -21.94 2.16
CA THR A 231 -22.32 -20.81 2.49
C THR A 231 -21.14 -20.75 1.52
N LEU A 232 -20.88 -19.55 0.97
CA LEU A 232 -19.77 -19.29 0.05
C LEU A 232 -18.39 -19.34 0.73
N ASP A 233 -18.35 -19.28 2.06
CA ASP A 233 -17.12 -19.13 2.82
C ASP A 233 -16.23 -20.39 2.77
N ASP A 234 -16.84 -21.58 2.63
CA ASP A 234 -16.11 -22.84 2.58
C ASP A 234 -15.88 -23.38 1.15
N THR A 235 -16.62 -22.89 0.15
CA THR A 235 -16.55 -23.45 -1.23
C THR A 235 -15.22 -23.12 -1.91
N GLY A 236 -14.72 -21.91 -1.77
CA GLY A 236 -13.48 -21.52 -2.46
C GLY A 236 -12.19 -22.09 -1.86
N LEU A 237 -12.31 -22.88 -0.78
CA LEU A 237 -11.19 -23.63 -0.21
C LEU A 237 -10.92 -24.96 -0.94
N ASN A 238 -11.84 -25.42 -1.80
CA ASN A 238 -11.69 -26.66 -2.52
C ASN A 238 -11.24 -26.40 -3.97
N PRO A 239 -10.01 -26.80 -4.35
CA PRO A 239 -9.51 -26.68 -5.73
C PRO A 239 -10.46 -27.29 -6.77
N SER A 240 -11.18 -28.36 -6.44
CA SER A 240 -12.08 -29.03 -7.37
C SER A 240 -13.33 -28.24 -7.74
N LEU A 241 -13.58 -27.11 -7.06
CA LEU A 241 -14.71 -26.22 -7.34
C LEU A 241 -14.32 -25.07 -8.27
N TRP A 242 -13.06 -25.01 -8.70
CA TRP A 242 -12.60 -24.02 -9.65
C TRP A 242 -12.65 -24.58 -11.07
N GLU A 243 -13.31 -23.86 -11.96
CA GLU A 243 -13.27 -24.12 -13.39
C GLU A 243 -12.24 -23.19 -14.04
N CYS A 244 -11.34 -23.78 -14.82
CA CYS A 244 -10.37 -23.08 -15.64
C CYS A 244 -10.78 -23.21 -17.12
N SER A 245 -10.87 -22.08 -17.81
CA SER A 245 -11.26 -22.00 -19.22
C SER A 245 -10.36 -21.03 -19.99
N GLY A 246 -10.37 -21.09 -21.31
CA GLY A 246 -9.54 -20.25 -22.19
C GLY A 246 -8.34 -20.98 -22.78
N GLN A 247 -7.29 -20.23 -23.09
CA GLN A 247 -6.06 -20.73 -23.70
C GLN A 247 -5.09 -21.19 -22.60
N VAL A 248 -5.18 -22.46 -22.24
CA VAL A 248 -4.34 -23.06 -21.18
C VAL A 248 -3.55 -24.23 -21.77
N PRO A 249 -2.22 -24.34 -21.51
CA PRO A 249 -1.42 -23.47 -20.65
C PRO A 249 -1.15 -22.09 -21.27
N LEU A 250 -1.01 -21.08 -20.42
CA LEU A 250 -0.49 -19.77 -20.84
C LEU A 250 1.03 -19.88 -20.98
N ARG A 251 1.57 -19.57 -22.17
CA ARG A 251 3.00 -19.72 -22.48
C ARG A 251 3.70 -18.37 -22.48
N ILE A 252 4.85 -18.29 -21.81
CA ILE A 252 5.74 -17.14 -21.80
C ILE A 252 7.05 -17.57 -22.45
N ALA A 253 7.36 -16.95 -23.59
CA ALA A 253 8.50 -17.35 -24.39
C ALA A 253 9.82 -17.11 -23.65
N PHE A 254 10.70 -18.12 -23.61
CA PHE A 254 12.01 -18.02 -22.98
C PHE A 254 12.80 -16.80 -23.48
N LYS A 255 12.81 -16.64 -24.81
CA LYS A 255 13.51 -15.54 -25.50
C LYS A 255 13.01 -14.15 -25.10
N ASP A 256 11.75 -14.03 -24.69
CA ASP A 256 11.19 -12.74 -24.28
C ASP A 256 11.70 -12.36 -22.89
N VAL A 257 11.87 -13.34 -22.00
CA VAL A 257 12.36 -13.14 -20.63
C VAL A 257 13.88 -12.90 -20.61
N PHE A 258 14.64 -13.74 -21.31
CA PHE A 258 16.12 -13.75 -21.25
C PHE A 258 16.82 -13.00 -22.38
N LEU A 259 16.09 -12.60 -23.43
CA LEU A 259 16.63 -11.92 -24.62
C LEU A 259 17.68 -12.75 -25.38
N ARG A 260 17.60 -14.07 -25.27
CA ARG A 260 18.42 -15.04 -26.02
C ARG A 260 17.61 -16.30 -26.31
N ASP A 261 18.05 -17.08 -27.29
CA ASP A 261 17.47 -18.39 -27.52
C ASP A 261 17.78 -19.34 -26.35
N ALA A 262 16.90 -20.33 -26.16
CA ALA A 262 17.08 -21.38 -25.17
C ALA A 262 18.25 -22.29 -25.53
N GLU A 263 19.09 -22.60 -24.55
CA GLU A 263 20.28 -23.43 -24.68
C GLU A 263 20.06 -24.82 -24.08
N GLY A 264 19.86 -25.80 -24.96
CA GLY A 264 19.68 -27.19 -24.58
C GLY A 264 18.27 -27.51 -24.05
N PRO A 265 18.05 -28.76 -23.58
CA PRO A 265 16.71 -29.26 -23.26
C PRO A 265 16.16 -28.79 -21.91
N ARG A 266 16.98 -28.13 -21.08
CA ARG A 266 16.57 -27.64 -19.75
C ARG A 266 15.89 -26.29 -19.82
N GLU A 267 16.31 -25.45 -20.76
CA GLU A 267 15.73 -24.13 -20.97
C GLU A 267 14.54 -24.26 -21.91
N HIS A 268 13.38 -23.77 -21.46
CA HIS A 268 12.15 -23.82 -22.24
C HIS A 268 11.23 -22.65 -21.85
N ASP A 269 10.15 -22.48 -22.58
CA ASP A 269 9.11 -21.50 -22.25
C ASP A 269 8.53 -21.78 -20.85
N LEU A 270 8.18 -20.73 -20.12
CA LEU A 270 7.45 -20.87 -18.86
C LEU A 270 5.99 -21.14 -19.19
N GLU A 271 5.39 -22.12 -18.50
CA GLU A 271 4.00 -22.55 -18.72
C GLU A 271 3.19 -22.38 -17.45
N LEU A 272 2.09 -21.61 -17.51
CA LEU A 272 1.08 -21.56 -16.45
C LEU A 272 -0.05 -22.53 -16.81
N THR A 273 -0.02 -23.71 -16.20
CA THR A 273 -0.98 -24.80 -16.46
C THR A 273 -2.33 -24.55 -15.77
N GLY A 274 -3.36 -25.32 -16.14
CA GLY A 274 -4.68 -25.22 -15.50
C GLY A 274 -4.61 -25.48 -13.99
N ASP A 275 -3.85 -26.50 -13.59
CA ASP A 275 -3.67 -26.87 -12.18
C ASP A 275 -2.95 -25.76 -11.40
N THR A 276 -1.89 -25.20 -11.97
CA THR A 276 -1.19 -24.02 -11.44
C THR A 276 -2.16 -22.86 -11.22
N LEU A 277 -2.97 -22.53 -12.25
CA LEU A 277 -3.91 -21.41 -12.20
C LEU A 277 -5.02 -21.63 -11.16
N VAL A 278 -5.51 -22.87 -11.01
CA VAL A 278 -6.49 -23.25 -9.97
C VAL A 278 -5.88 -23.16 -8.57
N ALA A 279 -4.67 -23.65 -8.37
CA ALA A 279 -3.96 -23.56 -7.09
C ALA A 279 -3.76 -22.10 -6.68
N MET A 280 -3.36 -21.26 -7.64
CA MET A 280 -3.25 -19.81 -7.45
C MET A 280 -4.57 -19.15 -7.08
N ALA A 281 -5.65 -19.45 -7.82
CA ALA A 281 -6.97 -18.89 -7.55
C ALA A 281 -7.50 -19.29 -6.17
N THR A 282 -7.22 -20.53 -5.75
CA THR A 282 -7.54 -21.02 -4.40
C THR A 282 -6.81 -20.21 -3.33
N LYS A 283 -5.48 -20.04 -3.44
CA LYS A 283 -4.68 -19.23 -2.50
C LYS A 283 -5.15 -17.79 -2.43
N PHE A 284 -5.44 -17.21 -3.60
CA PHE A 284 -5.99 -15.87 -3.74
C PHE A 284 -7.31 -15.71 -2.99
N TRP A 285 -8.24 -16.63 -3.21
CA TRP A 285 -9.56 -16.61 -2.59
C TRP A 285 -9.50 -16.76 -1.07
N ILE A 286 -8.69 -17.69 -0.57
CA ILE A 286 -8.41 -17.83 0.86
C ILE A 286 -7.94 -16.50 1.44
N LYS A 287 -6.97 -15.85 0.77
CA LYS A 287 -6.45 -14.57 1.23
C LYS A 287 -7.52 -13.50 1.23
N ARG A 288 -8.35 -13.43 0.19
CA ARG A 288 -9.49 -12.50 0.09
C ARG A 288 -10.49 -12.70 1.24
N LEU A 289 -10.88 -13.94 1.54
CA LEU A 289 -11.76 -14.24 2.67
C LEU A 289 -11.16 -13.81 4.02
N LEU A 290 -9.90 -14.16 4.27
CA LEU A 290 -9.19 -13.74 5.49
C LEU A 290 -9.16 -12.22 5.63
N VAL A 291 -8.88 -11.55 4.52
CA VAL A 291 -8.74 -10.11 4.45
C VAL A 291 -10.08 -9.41 4.68
N ARG A 292 -11.17 -9.85 4.03
CA ARG A 292 -12.55 -9.42 4.30
C ARG A 292 -12.93 -9.58 5.76
N ARG A 293 -12.66 -10.77 6.31
CA ARG A 293 -12.98 -11.06 7.71
C ARG A 293 -12.21 -10.19 8.68
N ARG A 294 -10.94 -9.89 8.39
CA ARG A 294 -10.16 -8.89 9.14
C ARG A 294 -10.87 -7.55 9.13
N VAL A 295 -11.29 -7.05 7.96
CA VAL A 295 -11.98 -5.74 7.84
C VAL A 295 -13.21 -5.69 8.70
N GLU A 296 -14.06 -6.71 8.62
CA GLU A 296 -15.30 -6.78 9.40
C GLU A 296 -15.00 -6.64 10.89
N VAL A 297 -14.07 -7.44 11.41
CA VAL A 297 -13.70 -7.40 12.83
C VAL A 297 -13.04 -6.07 13.20
N TYR A 298 -12.18 -5.51 12.35
CA TYR A 298 -11.58 -4.19 12.57
C TYR A 298 -12.63 -3.08 12.58
N THR A 299 -13.61 -3.16 11.68
CA THR A 299 -14.68 -2.17 11.54
C THR A 299 -15.59 -2.20 12.76
N GLU A 300 -16.00 -3.40 13.20
CA GLU A 300 -16.75 -3.59 14.44
C GLU A 300 -15.96 -3.06 15.66
N ALA A 301 -14.67 -3.38 15.74
CA ALA A 301 -13.79 -2.90 16.81
C ALA A 301 -13.65 -1.38 16.81
N TYR A 302 -13.51 -0.79 15.63
CA TYR A 302 -13.40 0.65 15.46
C TYR A 302 -14.71 1.34 15.82
N GLN A 303 -15.85 0.88 15.30
CA GLN A 303 -17.17 1.40 15.65
C GLN A 303 -17.44 1.33 17.16
N HIS A 304 -16.98 0.28 17.83
CA HIS A 304 -17.08 0.13 19.27
C HIS A 304 -16.11 1.03 20.05
N SER A 305 -14.86 1.17 19.59
CA SER A 305 -13.80 1.91 20.30
C SER A 305 -13.77 3.41 20.02
N ALA A 306 -14.24 3.86 18.86
CA ALA A 306 -14.29 5.27 18.48
C ALA A 306 -15.06 6.16 19.48
N PRO A 307 -16.26 5.81 19.98
CA PRO A 307 -16.92 6.60 21.03
C PRO A 307 -16.10 6.63 22.32
N LEU A 308 -15.48 5.53 22.72
CA LEU A 308 -14.64 5.44 23.92
C LEU A 308 -13.40 6.33 23.79
N TYR A 309 -12.76 6.36 22.62
CA TYR A 309 -11.63 7.25 22.35
C TYR A 309 -12.04 8.72 22.43
N ARG A 310 -13.20 9.07 21.86
CA ARG A 310 -13.75 10.44 21.95
C ARG A 310 -14.04 10.83 23.39
N GLU A 311 -14.65 9.95 24.17
CA GLU A 311 -14.94 10.18 25.59
C GLU A 311 -13.65 10.32 26.41
N ALA A 312 -12.69 9.42 26.24
CA ALA A 312 -11.41 9.46 26.93
C ALA A 312 -10.64 10.76 26.62
N ARG A 313 -10.66 11.21 25.36
CA ARG A 313 -10.07 12.50 24.95
C ARG A 313 -10.77 13.69 25.59
N GLN A 314 -12.11 13.66 25.69
CA GLN A 314 -12.87 14.71 26.37
C GLN A 314 -12.58 14.74 27.88
N ARG A 315 -12.48 13.56 28.53
CA ARG A 315 -12.08 13.45 29.94
C ARG A 315 -10.67 13.99 30.17
N ALA A 316 -9.72 13.62 29.33
CA ALA A 316 -8.34 14.12 29.39
C ALA A 316 -8.26 15.64 29.23
N ALA A 317 -9.03 16.21 28.28
CA ALA A 317 -9.11 17.65 28.08
C ALA A 317 -9.67 18.36 29.33
N LYS A 318 -10.78 17.87 29.90
CA LYS A 318 -11.36 18.42 31.14
C LYS A 318 -10.38 18.35 32.30
N ALA A 319 -9.68 17.23 32.48
CA ALA A 319 -8.69 17.06 33.53
C ALA A 319 -7.49 18.02 33.36
N CYS A 320 -7.06 18.27 32.11
CA CYS A 320 -6.04 19.28 31.82
C CYS A 320 -6.51 20.70 32.18
N ASP A 321 -7.77 21.03 31.89
CA ASP A 321 -8.34 22.35 32.24
C ASP A 321 -8.45 22.53 33.76
N GLU A 322 -8.84 21.50 34.49
CA GLU A 322 -8.89 21.51 35.97
C GLU A 322 -7.49 21.61 36.58
N LEU A 323 -6.50 20.90 36.03
CA LEU A 323 -5.10 21.02 36.44
C LEU A 323 -4.59 22.46 36.21
N ARG A 324 -4.90 23.05 35.06
CA ARG A 324 -4.54 24.44 34.73
C ARG A 324 -5.17 25.44 35.71
N LYS A 325 -6.43 25.23 36.10
CA LYS A 325 -7.11 26.06 37.12
C LYS A 325 -6.41 25.95 38.48
N ARG A 326 -6.14 24.73 38.95
CA ARG A 326 -5.43 24.48 40.22
C ARG A 326 -4.04 25.12 40.23
N ASN A 327 -3.28 24.99 39.14
CA ASN A 327 -1.96 25.60 39.03
C ASN A 327 -2.02 27.13 38.99
N MET A 328 -3.06 27.69 38.39
CA MET A 328 -3.27 29.14 38.42
C MET A 328 -3.55 29.65 39.84
N GLU A 329 -4.36 28.94 40.61
CA GLU A 329 -4.60 29.25 42.03
C GLU A 329 -3.31 29.12 42.85
N ARG A 330 -2.56 28.02 42.67
CA ARG A 330 -1.30 27.81 43.36
C ARG A 330 -0.27 28.91 43.04
N ARG A 331 -0.21 29.39 41.79
CA ARG A 331 0.66 30.52 41.44
C ARG A 331 0.26 31.81 42.16
N LYS A 332 -1.04 32.05 42.37
CA LYS A 332 -1.52 33.20 43.17
C LYS A 332 -1.07 33.08 44.63
N GLU A 333 -1.16 31.88 45.21
CA GLU A 333 -0.68 31.62 46.58
C GLU A 333 0.83 31.80 46.71
N LEU A 334 1.62 31.18 45.82
CA LEU A 334 3.07 31.34 45.79
C LEU A 334 3.49 32.81 45.64
N SER A 335 2.77 33.59 44.83
CA SER A 335 2.99 35.04 44.72
C SER A 335 2.73 35.76 46.04
N LYS A 336 1.71 35.34 46.79
CA LYS A 336 1.39 35.92 48.10
C LYS A 336 2.47 35.57 49.12
N GLU A 337 2.87 34.30 49.21
CA GLU A 337 3.95 33.81 50.06
C GLU A 337 5.28 34.55 49.76
N ALA A 338 5.62 34.74 48.48
CA ALA A 338 6.81 35.48 48.08
C ALA A 338 6.77 36.95 48.54
N ARG A 339 5.60 37.61 48.50
CA ARG A 339 5.45 38.97 49.04
C ARG A 339 5.65 39.02 50.55
N GLU A 340 5.11 38.04 51.28
CA GLU A 340 5.29 37.94 52.74
C GLU A 340 6.76 37.69 53.10
N MET A 341 7.46 36.82 52.36
CA MET A 341 8.90 36.62 52.52
C MET A 341 9.71 37.89 52.21
N ALA A 342 9.36 38.63 51.17
CA ALA A 342 10.02 39.89 50.82
C ALA A 342 9.85 40.95 51.92
N GLN A 343 8.76 40.90 52.70
CA GLN A 343 8.56 41.77 53.87
C GLN A 343 9.46 41.37 55.06
N GLN A 344 9.89 40.11 55.13
CA GLN A 344 10.64 39.54 56.27
C GLN A 344 12.15 39.36 55.98
N GLY A 345 12.56 39.39 54.71
CA GLY A 345 13.93 39.12 54.27
C GLY A 345 14.34 39.98 53.07
N THR A 346 15.24 39.48 52.22
CA THR A 346 15.66 40.21 51.02
C THR A 346 14.75 39.91 49.83
N GLU A 347 14.34 40.96 49.10
CA GLU A 347 13.47 40.85 47.91
C GLU A 347 14.05 39.90 46.84
N GLN A 348 15.38 39.87 46.69
CA GLN A 348 16.09 39.00 45.75
C GLN A 348 15.95 37.50 46.10
N GLU A 349 15.97 37.13 47.37
CA GLU A 349 15.78 35.75 47.80
C GLU A 349 14.34 35.28 47.55
N ALA A 350 13.37 36.15 47.82
CA ALA A 350 11.96 35.89 47.56
C ALA A 350 11.69 35.70 46.05
N GLU A 351 12.28 36.53 45.19
CA GLU A 351 12.14 36.40 43.73
C GLU A 351 12.79 35.12 43.21
N LYS A 352 14.02 34.79 43.67
CA LYS A 352 14.72 33.56 43.27
C LYS A 352 13.93 32.32 43.70
N TRP A 353 13.37 32.32 44.90
CA TRP A 353 12.50 31.25 45.38
C TRP A 353 11.26 31.10 44.51
N LEU A 354 10.56 32.21 44.20
CA LEU A 354 9.33 32.18 43.40
C LEU A 354 9.56 31.64 41.99
N ARG A 355 10.66 32.07 41.33
CA ARG A 355 11.05 31.57 40.01
C ARG A 355 11.26 30.05 40.02
N LYS A 356 11.92 29.52 41.05
CA LYS A 356 12.11 28.07 41.20
C LYS A 356 10.77 27.34 41.36
N GLN A 357 9.89 27.82 42.24
CA GLN A 357 8.58 27.21 42.46
C GLN A 357 7.73 27.20 41.17
N TYR A 358 7.80 28.26 40.36
CA TYR A 358 7.09 28.31 39.07
C TYR A 358 7.66 27.32 38.04
N ALA A 359 8.98 27.13 38.01
CA ALA A 359 9.61 26.15 37.14
C ALA A 359 9.21 24.72 37.52
N ASP A 360 9.30 24.38 38.81
CA ASP A 360 8.94 23.07 39.34
C ASP A 360 7.45 22.76 39.09
N LEU A 361 6.56 23.74 39.31
CA LEU A 361 5.13 23.61 39.04
C LEU A 361 4.83 23.41 37.54
N GLY A 362 5.58 24.10 36.66
CA GLY A 362 5.43 23.97 35.21
C GLY A 362 5.85 22.61 34.67
N GLU A 363 6.90 22.01 35.22
CA GLU A 363 7.34 20.67 34.84
C GLU A 363 6.36 19.61 35.39
N ALA A 364 5.93 19.73 36.64
CA ALA A 364 4.91 18.84 37.21
C ALA A 364 3.60 18.87 36.41
N GLU A 365 3.15 20.05 35.96
CA GLU A 365 1.98 20.19 35.08
C GLU A 365 2.17 19.41 33.77
N ARG A 366 3.34 19.53 33.15
CA ARG A 366 3.64 18.85 31.89
C ARG A 366 3.60 17.33 32.06
N GLN A 367 4.25 16.80 33.09
CA GLN A 367 4.28 15.36 33.38
C GLN A 367 2.89 14.82 33.66
N GLU A 368 2.09 15.55 34.45
CA GLU A 368 0.73 15.12 34.78
C GLU A 368 -0.20 15.15 33.56
N ARG A 369 -0.07 16.16 32.68
CA ARG A 369 -0.80 16.18 31.40
C ARG A 369 -0.45 14.99 30.52
N LEU A 370 0.84 14.66 30.41
CA LEU A 370 1.30 13.50 29.65
C LEU A 370 0.72 12.20 30.23
N ARG A 371 0.73 12.05 31.55
CA ARG A 371 0.13 10.90 32.25
C ARG A 371 -1.35 10.76 31.92
N ILE A 372 -2.12 11.85 32.04
CA ILE A 372 -3.56 11.89 31.74
C ILE A 372 -3.83 11.46 30.29
N PHE A 373 -3.09 11.99 29.32
CA PHE A 373 -3.26 11.61 27.91
C PHE A 373 -2.87 10.16 27.64
N HIS A 374 -1.80 9.67 28.27
CA HIS A 374 -1.36 8.29 28.12
C HIS A 374 -2.38 7.30 28.68
N GLU A 375 -2.91 7.55 29.89
CA GLU A 375 -3.94 6.72 30.51
C GLU A 375 -5.22 6.67 29.66
N ALA A 376 -5.68 7.83 29.18
CA ALA A 376 -6.84 7.92 28.28
C ALA A 376 -6.60 7.15 26.97
N ALA A 377 -5.38 7.22 26.41
CA ALA A 377 -5.04 6.51 25.19
C ALA A 377 -4.97 4.98 25.39
N GLU A 378 -4.40 4.51 26.49
CA GLU A 378 -4.36 3.06 26.79
C GLU A 378 -5.74 2.49 27.07
N GLU A 379 -6.59 3.20 27.81
CA GLU A 379 -7.98 2.80 28.06
C GLU A 379 -8.74 2.64 26.72
N ALA A 380 -8.58 3.61 25.81
CA ALA A 380 -9.23 3.55 24.50
C ALA A 380 -8.62 2.51 23.54
N ARG A 381 -7.38 2.07 23.76
CA ARG A 381 -6.72 1.01 22.97
C ARG A 381 -7.15 -0.40 23.36
N GLN A 382 -7.62 -0.60 24.59
CA GLN A 382 -7.93 -1.93 25.12
C GLN A 382 -8.97 -2.70 24.27
N PRO A 383 -10.11 -2.11 23.86
CA PRO A 383 -11.08 -2.81 23.01
C PRO A 383 -10.51 -3.20 21.63
N ARG A 384 -9.60 -2.36 21.09
CA ARG A 384 -8.91 -2.66 19.83
C ARG A 384 -7.95 -3.84 19.98
N LYS A 385 -7.19 -3.91 21.09
CA LYS A 385 -6.32 -5.07 21.40
C LYS A 385 -7.13 -6.36 21.50
N GLU A 386 -8.29 -6.32 22.14
CA GLU A 386 -9.17 -7.49 22.27
C GLU A 386 -9.76 -7.94 20.93
N ALA A 387 -10.18 -6.99 20.08
CA ALA A 387 -10.65 -7.32 18.74
C ALA A 387 -9.55 -7.91 17.85
N LEU A 388 -8.34 -7.36 17.93
CA LEU A 388 -7.16 -7.92 17.27
C LEU A 388 -6.87 -9.36 17.72
N GLY A 389 -7.04 -9.65 19.00
CA GLY A 389 -6.95 -11.02 19.53
C GLY A 389 -7.95 -11.97 18.86
N ARG A 390 -9.21 -11.55 18.73
CA ARG A 390 -10.25 -12.36 18.04
C ARG A 390 -9.94 -12.60 16.57
N VAL A 391 -9.41 -11.60 15.87
CA VAL A 391 -8.95 -11.76 14.48
C VAL A 391 -7.90 -12.86 14.42
N TRP A 392 -6.85 -12.75 15.24
CA TRP A 392 -5.75 -13.70 15.23
C TRP A 392 -6.21 -15.14 15.51
N GLU A 393 -7.14 -15.34 16.45
CA GLU A 393 -7.75 -16.65 16.71
C GLU A 393 -8.48 -17.22 15.49
N ILE A 394 -9.23 -16.39 14.77
CA ILE A 394 -9.92 -16.80 13.54
C ILE A 394 -8.90 -17.20 12.46
N GLU A 395 -7.84 -16.43 12.29
CA GLU A 395 -6.79 -16.75 11.32
C GLU A 395 -6.10 -18.07 11.64
N VAL A 396 -5.73 -18.29 12.90
CA VAL A 396 -5.13 -19.54 13.34
C VAL A 396 -6.07 -20.72 13.05
N ARG A 397 -7.38 -20.57 13.28
CA ARG A 397 -8.37 -21.61 12.96
C ARG A 397 -8.47 -21.88 11.47
N ILE A 398 -8.46 -20.85 10.62
CA ILE A 398 -8.50 -21.00 9.16
C ILE A 398 -7.22 -21.69 8.68
N MET A 399 -6.05 -21.23 9.12
CA MET A 399 -4.77 -21.85 8.75
C MET A 399 -4.68 -23.30 9.22
N ALA A 400 -5.17 -23.62 10.41
CA ALA A 400 -5.23 -24.99 10.91
C ALA A 400 -6.22 -25.88 10.13
N ALA A 401 -7.31 -25.30 9.60
CA ALA A 401 -8.24 -26.03 8.74
C ALA A 401 -7.62 -26.33 7.36
N LEU A 402 -6.84 -25.39 6.82
CA LEU A 402 -6.10 -25.58 5.57
C LEU A 402 -5.03 -26.66 5.71
N ALA A 403 -4.23 -26.62 6.77
CA ALA A 403 -3.16 -27.60 7.02
C ALA A 403 -3.66 -29.04 7.26
N LYS A 404 -4.95 -29.24 7.54
CA LYS A 404 -5.55 -30.59 7.67
C LYS A 404 -5.99 -31.20 6.35
N LYS A 405 -6.02 -30.42 5.27
CA LYS A 405 -6.45 -30.86 3.93
C LYS A 405 -5.27 -31.20 3.00
N GLU A 406 -4.06 -30.81 3.40
CA GLU A 406 -2.79 -31.31 2.85
C GLU A 406 -2.44 -32.65 3.51
#